data_AF-A0A965HX99-F1
#
_entry.id   AF-A0A965HX99-F1
#
_cell.length_a   1.000
_cell.length_b   1.000
_cell.length_c   1.000
_cell.angle_alpha   90.00
_cell.angle_beta   90.00
_cell.angle_gamma   90.00
#
_symmetry.space_group_name_H-M   'P 1'
#
loop_
_entity.id
_entity.type
_entity.pdbx_description
1 polymer ?
#
loop_
_entity_poly.entity_id
_entity_poly.type
_entity_poly.pdbx_seq_one_letter_code
_entity_poly.pdbx_strand_id
1 'polypeptide(L)'
;MGSLARRYLSRASHRETVIHNSYAPDDIIMNVRMFGGQLRIYKERIQIERFGVINHLLEPFGATTGYSESTLLINKISLINIASPLILNDFLYFSYPGSPPRTGNVLRDATAENAIMMNFFDNRGKNWQYYSSSKT
;
A
#
# COMPACT_ATOMS: atom_id res chain seq x y z
N MET A 1 -21.60 -0.09 -46.11
CA MET A 1 -21.76 0.19 -44.67
C MET A 1 -20.49 -0.23 -43.92
N GLY A 2 -19.50 0.65 -43.78
CA GLY A 2 -18.26 0.29 -43.10
C GLY A 2 -17.26 1.44 -43.07
N SER A 3 -17.32 2.28 -42.04
CA SER A 3 -16.33 3.38 -41.87
C SER A 3 -16.22 3.96 -40.45
N LEU A 4 -17.16 3.68 -39.53
CA LEU A 4 -17.14 4.33 -38.20
C LEU A 4 -16.79 3.41 -37.03
N ALA A 5 -16.88 2.08 -37.19
CA ALA A 5 -16.59 1.13 -36.11
C ALA A 5 -15.08 0.95 -35.82
N ARG A 6 -14.19 1.31 -36.75
CA ARG A 6 -12.73 1.14 -36.56
C ARG A 6 -12.06 2.25 -35.74
N ARG A 7 -12.73 3.39 -35.52
CA ARG A 7 -12.14 4.51 -34.76
C ARG A 7 -12.30 4.42 -33.25
N TYR A 8 -13.19 3.57 -32.74
CA TYR A 8 -13.38 3.39 -31.30
C TYR A 8 -12.45 2.33 -30.69
N LEU A 9 -12.00 1.34 -31.46
CA LEU A 9 -11.09 0.30 -30.95
C LEU A 9 -9.62 0.73 -30.90
N SER A 10 -9.27 1.87 -31.49
CA SER A 10 -7.88 2.38 -31.52
C SER A 10 -7.48 3.19 -30.27
N ARG A 11 -8.40 3.44 -29.32
CA ARG A 11 -8.12 4.25 -28.12
C ARG A 11 -8.02 3.46 -26.81
N ALA A 12 -8.37 2.17 -26.82
CA ALA A 12 -8.14 1.26 -25.69
C ALA A 12 -6.70 0.70 -25.65
N SER A 13 -5.85 1.08 -26.61
CA SER A 13 -4.43 0.66 -26.71
C SER A 13 -3.47 1.63 -26.01
N HIS A 14 -3.95 2.47 -25.10
CA HIS A 14 -3.11 3.33 -24.28
C HIS A 14 -2.90 2.70 -22.89
N ARG A 15 -1.81 1.93 -22.81
CA ARG A 15 -1.00 1.71 -21.61
C ARG A 15 -1.75 1.29 -20.34
N GLU A 16 -2.08 0.01 -20.28
CA GLU A 16 -1.79 -0.73 -19.07
C GLU A 16 -0.57 -1.60 -19.37
N THR A 17 0.60 -1.02 -19.11
CA THR A 17 1.80 -1.82 -18.87
C THR A 17 1.55 -2.50 -17.54
N VAL A 18 0.82 -3.62 -17.56
CA VAL A 18 0.86 -4.60 -16.47
C VAL A 18 2.30 -5.07 -16.45
N ILE A 19 3.10 -4.46 -15.58
CA ILE A 19 4.45 -4.91 -15.31
C ILE A 19 4.27 -6.28 -14.66
N HIS A 20 4.26 -7.33 -15.47
CA HIS A 20 4.45 -8.69 -14.99
C HIS A 20 5.83 -8.69 -14.33
N ASN A 21 5.81 -8.59 -13.00
CA ASN A 21 6.99 -8.45 -12.19
C ASN A 21 7.71 -9.80 -12.15
N SER A 22 8.51 -10.09 -13.16
CA SER A 22 9.39 -11.26 -13.23
C SER A 22 10.59 -11.05 -12.30
N TYR A 23 10.36 -11.01 -10.99
CA TYR A 23 11.43 -11.07 -10.01
C TYR A 23 11.48 -12.46 -9.39
N ALA A 24 12.68 -13.04 -9.36
CA ALA A 24 12.90 -14.33 -8.74
C ALA A 24 12.43 -14.31 -7.26
N PRO A 25 11.72 -15.34 -6.78
CA PRO A 25 11.32 -15.46 -5.38
C PRO A 25 12.50 -15.43 -4.39
N ASP A 26 13.70 -15.70 -4.90
CA ASP A 26 14.89 -16.07 -4.11
C ASP A 26 15.59 -14.87 -3.43
N ASP A 27 15.15 -13.64 -3.73
CA ASP A 27 15.69 -12.38 -3.17
C ASP A 27 14.76 -11.73 -2.11
N ILE A 28 13.72 -12.44 -1.67
CA ILE A 28 12.84 -11.95 -0.59
C ILE A 28 13.60 -12.06 0.73
N ILE A 29 13.95 -10.91 1.30
CA ILE A 29 14.54 -10.81 2.65
C ILE A 29 13.47 -11.11 3.70
N MET A 30 12.26 -10.60 3.49
CA MET A 30 11.16 -10.77 4.43
C MET A 30 9.82 -10.71 3.71
N ASN A 31 8.91 -11.60 4.08
CA ASN A 31 7.50 -11.54 3.68
C ASN A 31 6.63 -11.46 4.92
N VAL A 32 5.90 -10.35 5.06
CA VAL A 32 5.03 -10.08 6.21
C VAL A 32 3.59 -10.07 5.73
N ARG A 33 2.78 -11.03 6.19
CA ARG A 33 1.33 -10.98 6.00
C ARG A 33 0.73 -9.97 6.95
N MET A 34 -0.05 -9.06 6.41
CA MET A 34 -0.72 -8.01 7.16
C MET A 34 -2.23 -8.07 6.91
N PHE A 35 -2.98 -7.18 7.55
CA PHE A 35 -4.43 -7.19 7.39
C PHE A 35 -4.82 -6.59 6.05
N GLY A 36 -5.48 -7.38 5.19
CA GLY A 36 -5.86 -6.93 3.85
C GLY A 36 -4.69 -6.82 2.86
N GLY A 37 -3.58 -7.54 3.10
CA GLY A 37 -2.46 -7.57 2.18
C GLY A 37 -1.21 -8.27 2.69
N GLN A 38 -0.10 -8.07 1.99
CA GLN A 38 1.23 -8.49 2.42
C GLN A 38 2.29 -7.47 2.00
N LEU A 39 3.35 -7.39 2.79
CA LEU A 39 4.53 -6.59 2.53
C LEU A 39 5.69 -7.54 2.22
N ARG A 40 6.25 -7.46 1.01
CA ARG A 40 7.47 -8.17 0.65
C ARG A 40 8.63 -7.20 0.59
N ILE A 41 9.68 -7.51 1.32
CA ILE A 41 10.91 -6.73 1.38
C ILE A 41 11.97 -7.50 0.61
N TYR A 42 12.54 -6.81 -0.37
CA TYR A 42 13.69 -7.25 -1.16
C TYR A 42 14.88 -6.37 -0.80
N LYS A 43 16.07 -6.74 -1.28
CA LYS A 43 17.30 -5.98 -1.04
C LYS A 43 17.25 -4.50 -1.46
N GLU A 44 16.54 -4.20 -2.54
CA GLU A 44 16.53 -2.85 -3.15
C GLU A 44 15.13 -2.23 -3.25
N ARG A 45 14.09 -2.99 -2.91
CA ARG A 45 12.71 -2.58 -3.08
C ARG A 45 11.79 -3.18 -2.03
N ILE A 46 10.65 -2.54 -1.87
CA ILE A 46 9.52 -2.99 -1.07
C ILE A 46 8.33 -3.14 -2.01
N GLN A 47 7.65 -4.27 -1.93
CA GLN A 47 6.41 -4.52 -2.66
C GLN A 47 5.27 -4.59 -1.64
N ILE A 48 4.28 -3.73 -1.86
CA ILE A 48 3.05 -3.66 -1.08
C ILE A 48 1.97 -4.28 -1.95
N GLU A 49 1.46 -5.42 -1.56
CA GLU A 49 0.33 -6.06 -2.22
C GLU A 49 -0.88 -5.97 -1.29
N ARG A 50 -1.89 -5.22 -1.71
CA ARG A 50 -3.17 -5.13 -1.02
C ARG A 50 -4.19 -5.97 -1.76
N PHE A 51 -4.76 -6.91 -1.03
CA PHE A 51 -5.78 -7.82 -1.54
C PHE A 51 -6.71 -8.23 -0.41
N GLY A 52 -7.94 -8.58 -0.78
CA GLY A 52 -8.91 -9.17 0.14
C GLY A 52 -10.16 -8.33 0.31
N VAL A 53 -11.21 -9.03 0.77
CA VAL A 53 -12.58 -8.53 0.86
C VAL A 53 -12.70 -7.26 1.70
N ILE A 54 -11.84 -7.10 2.72
CA ILE A 54 -11.89 -5.91 3.57
C ILE A 54 -11.60 -4.62 2.82
N ASN A 55 -10.63 -4.60 1.90
CA ASN A 55 -10.36 -3.38 1.15
C ASN A 55 -11.58 -3.00 0.28
N HIS A 56 -12.29 -3.99 -0.27
CA HIS A 56 -13.55 -3.77 -0.98
C HIS A 56 -14.70 -3.32 -0.06
N LEU A 57 -14.80 -3.85 1.16
CA LEU A 57 -15.80 -3.41 2.14
C LEU A 57 -15.57 -1.99 2.63
N LEU A 58 -14.34 -1.48 2.53
CA LEU A 58 -13.99 -0.11 2.90
C LEU A 58 -14.19 0.88 1.76
N GLU A 59 -14.32 0.44 0.50
CA GLU A 59 -14.56 1.33 -0.66
C GLU A 59 -15.78 2.25 -0.47
N PRO A 60 -16.95 1.78 0.04
CA PRO A 60 -18.11 2.66 0.30
C PRO A 60 -17.83 3.76 1.33
N PHE A 61 -16.82 3.58 2.18
CA PHE A 61 -16.41 4.53 3.21
C PHE A 61 -15.30 5.48 2.76
N GLY A 62 -15.00 5.52 1.44
CA GLY A 62 -14.02 6.41 0.84
C GLY A 62 -12.61 5.83 0.75
N ALA A 63 -12.48 4.50 0.84
CA ALA A 63 -11.22 3.81 0.58
C ALA A 63 -10.90 3.71 -0.92
N THR A 64 -9.60 3.72 -1.24
CA THR A 64 -9.10 3.46 -2.60
C THR A 64 -9.31 1.98 -2.96
N THR A 65 -9.44 1.69 -4.26
CA THR A 65 -9.78 0.38 -4.86
C THR A 65 -9.20 -0.84 -4.13
N GLY A 66 -10.01 -1.90 -4.02
CA GLY A 66 -9.80 -3.05 -3.14
C GLY A 66 -8.61 -3.95 -3.46
N TYR A 67 -8.03 -3.80 -4.65
CA TYR A 67 -6.78 -4.44 -5.04
C TYR A 67 -5.79 -3.37 -5.49
N SER A 68 -4.58 -3.42 -4.97
CA SER A 68 -3.49 -2.51 -5.35
C SER A 68 -2.15 -3.20 -5.13
N GLU A 69 -1.28 -3.13 -6.13
CA GLU A 69 0.09 -3.58 -6.04
C GLU A 69 1.02 -2.39 -6.29
N SER A 70 1.84 -2.08 -5.29
CA SER A 70 2.79 -0.97 -5.34
C SER A 70 4.21 -1.48 -5.12
N THR A 71 5.10 -1.20 -6.07
CA THR A 71 6.54 -1.48 -5.92
C THR A 71 7.29 -0.17 -5.69
N LEU A 72 7.98 -0.08 -4.55
CA LEU A 72 8.73 1.09 -4.11
C LEU A 72 10.22 0.74 -4.02
N LEU A 73 11.07 1.46 -4.75
CA LEU A 73 12.51 1.32 -4.58
C LEU A 73 12.93 1.94 -3.23
N ILE A 74 13.74 1.24 -2.45
CA ILE A 74 14.15 1.68 -1.10
C ILE A 74 14.84 3.05 -1.17
N ASN A 75 15.65 3.29 -2.19
CA ASN A 75 16.34 4.56 -2.41
C ASN A 75 15.42 5.74 -2.77
N LYS A 76 14.13 5.50 -3.05
CA LYS A 76 13.11 6.53 -3.32
C LYS A 76 12.20 6.80 -2.12
N ILE A 77 12.25 5.97 -1.09
CA ILE A 77 11.45 6.15 0.12
C ILE A 77 12.04 7.31 0.91
N SER A 78 11.25 8.37 1.07
CA SER A 78 11.63 9.56 1.82
C SER A 78 11.28 9.44 3.30
N LEU A 79 10.17 8.75 3.62
CA LEU A 79 9.71 8.55 4.99
C LEU A 79 8.90 7.26 5.09
N ILE A 80 9.05 6.56 6.22
CA ILE A 80 8.13 5.50 6.65
C ILE A 80 7.53 5.95 7.97
N ASN A 81 6.20 5.99 8.06
CA ASN A 81 5.48 6.41 9.25
C ASN A 81 4.55 5.29 9.72
N ILE A 82 4.57 5.00 11.02
CA ILE A 82 3.61 4.11 11.66
C ILE A 82 2.54 5.01 12.30
N ALA A 83 1.34 4.97 11.76
CA ALA A 83 0.20 5.66 12.35
C ALA A 83 -0.57 4.68 13.24
N SER A 84 -0.71 5.03 14.52
CA SER A 84 -1.47 4.28 15.52
C SER A 84 -2.73 5.07 15.91
N PRO A 85 -3.78 5.09 15.07
CA PRO A 85 -5.03 5.75 15.41
C PRO A 85 -5.73 5.06 16.59
N LEU A 86 -6.50 5.81 17.38
CA LEU A 86 -7.18 5.29 18.56
C LEU A 86 -8.26 4.22 18.25
N ILE A 87 -8.94 4.37 17.11
CA ILE A 87 -10.14 3.58 16.76
C ILE A 87 -9.84 2.53 15.69
N LEU A 88 -8.86 2.78 14.84
CA LEU A 88 -8.49 1.91 13.72
C LEU A 88 -7.23 1.12 14.04
N ASN A 89 -6.95 0.12 13.22
CA ASN A 89 -5.72 -0.63 13.34
C ASN A 89 -4.52 0.22 12.95
N ASP A 90 -3.37 -0.09 13.53
CA ASP A 90 -2.10 0.52 13.18
C ASP A 90 -1.81 0.27 11.69
N PHE A 91 -1.29 1.27 11.00
CA PHE A 91 -0.93 1.15 9.58
C PHE A 91 0.39 1.83 9.28
N LEU A 92 1.11 1.24 8.34
CA LEU A 92 2.33 1.80 7.78
C LEU A 92 1.98 2.70 6.61
N TYR A 93 2.68 3.82 6.49
CA TYR A 93 2.57 4.76 5.39
C TYR A 93 3.96 5.08 4.82
N PHE A 94 4.09 4.98 3.50
CA PHE A 94 5.34 5.20 2.77
C PHE A 94 5.25 6.50 1.96
N SER A 95 6.13 7.46 2.24
CA SER A 95 6.23 8.68 1.45
C SER A 95 7.37 8.58 0.46
N TYR A 96 7.09 8.97 -0.78
CA TYR A 96 8.06 9.03 -1.89
C TYR A 96 7.65 10.16 -2.85
N PRO A 97 8.55 10.64 -3.73
CA PRO A 97 8.19 11.67 -4.70
C PRO A 97 7.00 11.23 -5.57
N GLY A 98 5.88 11.96 -5.48
CA GLY A 98 4.65 11.64 -6.20
C GLY A 98 3.68 10.71 -5.45
N SER A 99 3.98 10.29 -4.21
CA SER A 99 3.06 9.51 -3.38
C SER A 99 1.79 10.30 -3.04
N PRO A 100 0.61 9.65 -2.88
CA PRO A 100 -0.62 10.31 -2.47
C PRO A 100 -0.42 11.14 -1.19
N PRO A 101 -0.85 12.41 -1.15
CA PRO A 101 -0.65 13.25 0.02
C PRO A 101 -1.49 12.73 1.19
N ARG A 102 -0.92 12.83 2.40
CA ARG A 102 -1.64 12.51 3.62
C ARG A 102 -2.77 13.51 3.82
N THR A 103 -3.99 13.00 4.03
CA THR A 103 -5.19 13.84 4.10
C THR A 103 -5.66 14.14 5.51
N GLY A 104 -5.12 13.43 6.51
CA GLY A 104 -5.56 13.53 7.89
C GLY A 104 -6.83 12.72 8.18
N ASN A 105 -7.53 12.25 7.15
CA ASN A 105 -8.58 11.26 7.31
C ASN A 105 -7.94 9.87 7.43
N VAL A 106 -7.98 9.32 8.64
CA VAL A 106 -7.33 8.06 9.00
C VAL A 106 -7.77 6.89 8.10
N LEU A 107 -9.07 6.77 7.78
CA LEU A 107 -9.58 5.68 6.94
C LEU A 107 -9.01 5.77 5.52
N ARG A 108 -9.04 6.97 4.95
CA ARG A 108 -8.53 7.23 3.60
C ARG A 108 -7.01 7.03 3.54
N ASP A 109 -6.29 7.52 4.53
CA ASP A 109 -4.83 7.40 4.60
C ASP A 109 -4.39 5.93 4.83
N ALA A 110 -5.14 5.16 5.62
CA ALA A 110 -4.87 3.74 5.86
C ALA A 110 -5.17 2.84 4.64
N THR A 111 -5.94 3.35 3.69
CA THR A 111 -6.36 2.65 2.47
C THR A 111 -5.77 3.27 1.20
N ALA A 112 -4.75 4.11 1.33
CA ALA A 112 -3.98 4.61 0.19
C ALA A 112 -3.09 3.52 -0.41
N GLU A 113 -2.67 3.67 -1.67
CA GLU A 113 -1.77 2.74 -2.39
C GLU A 113 -0.37 2.64 -1.76
N ASN A 114 0.01 3.66 -0.99
CA ASN A 114 1.28 3.76 -0.28
C ASN A 114 1.14 3.47 1.21
N ALA A 115 0.05 2.81 1.62
CA ALA A 115 -0.21 2.42 2.99
C ALA A 115 -0.57 0.93 3.10
N ILE A 116 -0.31 0.32 4.25
CA ILE A 116 -0.72 -1.06 4.56
C ILE A 116 -1.09 -1.19 6.03
N MET A 117 -2.25 -1.80 6.30
CA MET A 117 -2.75 -2.03 7.66
C MET A 117 -2.02 -3.21 8.29
N MET A 118 -1.50 -3.03 9.50
CA MET A 118 -0.84 -4.09 10.27
C MET A 118 -1.87 -5.11 10.80
N ASN A 119 -1.43 -6.20 11.43
CA ASN A 119 -2.38 -7.17 12.01
C ASN A 119 -2.95 -6.67 13.34
N PHE A 120 -4.27 -6.81 13.54
CA PHE A 120 -4.96 -6.37 14.76
C PHE A 120 -4.39 -6.98 16.05
N PHE A 121 -3.95 -8.23 15.96
CA PHE A 121 -3.49 -9.02 17.11
C PHE A 121 -1.96 -9.01 17.28
N ASP A 122 -1.21 -8.42 16.34
CA ASP A 122 0.24 -8.22 16.47
C ASP A 122 0.54 -6.74 16.76
N ASN A 123 -0.17 -6.20 17.75
CA ASN A 123 -0.02 -4.82 18.16
C ASN A 123 1.06 -4.70 19.24
N ARG A 124 2.27 -5.24 18.98
CA ARG A 124 3.44 -5.03 19.87
C ARG A 124 3.79 -3.54 19.98
N GLY A 125 3.39 -2.74 18.98
CA GLY A 125 3.51 -1.28 18.88
C GLY A 125 2.95 -0.49 20.07
N LYS A 126 1.81 -0.91 20.62
CA LYS A 126 1.15 -0.20 21.74
C LYS A 126 2.00 -0.10 23.01
N ASN A 127 2.98 -0.98 23.19
CA ASN A 127 3.88 -0.94 24.36
C ASN A 127 5.16 -0.11 24.14
N TRP A 128 5.49 0.30 22.91
CA TRP A 128 6.72 1.06 22.63
C TRP A 128 6.58 2.55 22.94
N GLN A 129 5.35 3.08 22.98
CA GLN A 129 5.11 4.46 23.40
C GLN A 129 5.56 4.74 24.84
N TYR A 130 5.72 3.71 25.68
CA TYR A 130 6.24 3.84 27.05
C TYR A 130 7.77 3.91 27.14
N TYR A 131 8.51 3.50 26.11
CA TYR A 131 9.98 3.48 26.15
C TYR A 131 10.63 4.77 25.64
N SER A 132 9.86 5.69 25.04
CA SER A 132 10.36 6.97 24.52
C SER A 132 10.05 8.16 25.44
N SER A 133 10.07 7.96 26.76
CA SER A 133 10.02 9.07 27.73
C SER A 133 10.73 8.72 29.03
N SER A 134 12.01 8.35 28.96
CA SER A 134 12.91 8.55 30.09
C SER A 134 14.33 8.69 29.59
N LYS A 135 14.76 9.95 29.42
CA LYS A 135 16.12 10.45 29.61
C LYS A 135 16.16 11.90 29.16
N THR A 136 15.84 12.80 30.09
CA THR A 136 16.52 14.08 30.23
C THR A 136 16.55 14.43 31.71
#